data_AF-A0A7S3BE92-F1
#
_entry.id   AF-A0A7S3BE92-F1
#
_cell.length_a   1.000
_cell.length_b   1.000
_cell.length_c   1.000
_cell.angle_alpha   90.00
_cell.angle_beta   90.00
_cell.angle_gamma   90.00
#
_symmetry.space_group_name_H-M   'P 1'
#
loop_
_entity.id
_entity.type
_entity.pdbx_description
1 polymer ?
#
loop_
_entity_poly.entity_id
_entity_poly.type
_entity_poly.pdbx_seq_one_letter_code
_entity_poly.pdbx_strand_id
1 'polypeptide(L)'
;KAVRGILSKKLYADMSNEDKYDLCFRQLDRDGTGSVTIDELAVFGGSVAGEDNMDEALMETLQALDADGSGSVEREEFHMAMAEITAGLSEEDFEDALKRLFDVFNVAKDE
;
A
#
# COMPACT_ATOMS: atom_id res chain seq x y z
N LYS A 1 11.28 16.13 -16.68
CA LYS A 1 12.28 15.24 -16.02
C LYS A 1 11.51 14.03 -15.53
N ALA A 2 11.76 12.88 -16.15
CA ALA A 2 11.01 11.65 -15.98
C ALA A 2 11.21 11.08 -14.57
N VAL A 3 10.12 11.00 -13.81
CA VAL A 3 9.98 10.16 -12.62
C VAL A 3 8.61 9.52 -12.86
N ARG A 4 8.44 8.22 -13.05
CA ARG A 4 9.00 7.09 -12.33
C ARG A 4 8.76 5.89 -13.25
N GLY A 5 9.79 5.13 -13.56
CA GLY A 5 9.64 3.90 -14.33
C GLY A 5 8.72 2.95 -13.57
N ILE A 6 7.70 2.45 -14.27
CA ILE A 6 6.97 1.25 -13.86
C ILE A 6 8.03 0.22 -13.52
N LEU A 7 8.08 -0.22 -12.27
CA LEU A 7 9.04 -1.24 -11.85
C LEU A 7 8.78 -2.45 -12.72
N SER A 8 9.76 -2.78 -13.56
CA SER A 8 9.63 -3.94 -14.42
C SER A 8 9.40 -5.17 -13.53
N LYS A 9 8.54 -6.09 -13.96
CA LYS A 9 8.25 -7.36 -13.25
C LYS A 9 9.54 -8.08 -12.78
N LYS A 10 10.62 -7.91 -13.54
CA LYS A 10 11.95 -8.44 -13.24
C LYS A 10 12.68 -7.72 -12.09
N LEU A 11 12.54 -6.40 -12.00
CA LEU A 11 13.09 -5.60 -10.92
C LEU A 11 12.34 -5.86 -9.61
N TYR A 12 11.02 -6.11 -9.70
CA TYR A 12 10.19 -6.44 -8.54
C TYR A 12 10.51 -7.82 -7.94
N ALA A 13 10.74 -8.82 -8.80
CA ALA A 13 11.13 -10.17 -8.36
C ALA A 13 12.53 -10.21 -7.72
N ASP A 14 13.40 -9.26 -8.05
CA ASP A 14 14.77 -9.14 -7.52
C ASP A 14 14.82 -8.29 -6.24
N MET A 15 13.77 -7.51 -5.95
CA MET A 15 13.68 -6.67 -4.75
C MET A 15 13.41 -7.49 -3.49
N SER A 16 14.03 -7.09 -2.38
CA SER A 16 13.79 -7.67 -1.06
C SER A 16 12.38 -7.36 -0.58
N ASN A 17 11.85 -8.16 0.35
CA ASN A 17 10.53 -7.89 0.93
C ASN A 17 10.47 -6.49 1.58
N GLU A 18 11.53 -6.06 2.28
CA GLU A 18 11.64 -4.69 2.78
C GLU A 18 11.52 -3.62 1.69
N ASP A 19 12.21 -3.81 0.56
CA ASP A 19 12.14 -2.85 -0.55
C ASP A 19 10.73 -2.81 -1.16
N LYS A 20 10.01 -3.95 -1.19
CA LYS A 20 8.62 -4.02 -1.65
C LYS A 20 7.68 -3.26 -0.68
N TYR A 21 7.89 -3.40 0.63
CA TYR A 21 7.10 -2.69 1.64
C TYR A 21 7.34 -1.18 1.57
N ASP A 22 8.61 -0.75 1.51
CA ASP A 22 9.00 0.68 1.42
C ASP A 22 8.44 1.33 0.15
N LEU A 23 8.40 0.57 -0.94
CA LEU A 23 7.85 1.02 -2.19
C LEU A 23 6.32 1.19 -2.14
N CYS A 24 5.60 0.23 -1.55
CA CYS A 24 4.16 0.37 -1.33
C CYS A 24 3.83 1.52 -0.39
N PHE A 25 4.60 1.64 0.69
CA PHE A 25 4.48 2.73 1.63
C PHE A 25 4.59 4.08 0.91
N ARG A 26 5.62 4.27 0.07
CA ARG A 26 5.80 5.49 -0.74
C ARG A 26 4.73 5.73 -1.81
N GLN A 27 3.93 4.74 -2.14
CA GLN A 27 2.79 4.92 -3.06
C GLN A 27 1.53 5.33 -2.32
N LEU A 28 1.38 4.89 -1.08
CA LEU A 28 0.31 5.29 -0.18
C LEU A 28 0.57 6.68 0.40
N ASP A 29 1.78 6.96 0.88
CA ASP A 29 2.28 8.25 1.37
C ASP A 29 2.44 9.22 0.19
N ARG A 30 1.36 9.94 -0.11
CA ARG A 30 1.29 10.84 -1.27
C ARG A 30 1.90 12.20 -0.95
N ASP A 31 1.74 12.64 0.29
CA ASP A 31 2.24 13.91 0.76
C ASP A 31 3.72 13.84 1.20
N GLY A 32 4.27 12.63 1.32
CA GLY A 32 5.67 12.38 1.63
C GLY A 32 5.98 12.67 3.10
N THR A 33 4.99 12.56 3.97
CA THR A 33 5.11 12.84 5.41
C THR A 33 5.87 11.75 6.15
N GLY A 34 5.96 10.54 5.58
CA GLY A 34 6.55 9.39 6.24
C GLY A 34 5.59 8.64 7.15
N SER A 35 4.30 8.97 7.11
CA SER A 35 3.18 8.23 7.70
C SER A 35 2.01 8.21 6.71
N VAL A 36 1.18 7.17 6.75
CA VAL A 36 0.01 7.05 5.88
C VAL A 36 -1.23 7.28 6.71
N THR A 37 -1.96 8.34 6.40
CA THR A 37 -3.20 8.68 7.10
C THR A 37 -4.40 7.89 6.57
N ILE A 38 -5.49 7.80 7.35
CA ILE A 38 -6.77 7.23 6.89
C ILE A 38 -7.19 7.81 5.55
N ASP A 39 -7.05 9.12 5.36
CA ASP A 39 -7.47 9.82 4.14
C ASP A 39 -6.67 9.33 2.91
N GLU A 40 -5.37 9.11 3.06
CA GLU A 40 -4.51 8.60 1.98
C GLU A 40 -4.78 7.12 1.69
N LEU A 41 -5.00 6.35 2.75
CA LEU A 41 -5.41 4.96 2.65
C LEU A 41 -6.81 4.84 2.02
N ALA A 42 -7.68 5.83 2.25
CA ALA A 42 -9.03 5.92 1.70
C ALA A 42 -9.03 6.20 0.21
N VAL A 43 -8.17 7.11 -0.26
CA VAL A 43 -7.97 7.37 -1.70
C VAL A 43 -7.53 6.09 -2.41
N PHE A 44 -6.70 5.28 -1.75
CA PHE A 44 -6.30 3.99 -2.28
C PHE A 44 -7.45 2.96 -2.25
N GLY A 45 -8.07 2.77 -1.08
CA GLY A 45 -9.16 1.83 -0.90
C GLY A 45 -10.33 2.13 -1.82
N GLY A 46 -10.70 3.40 -1.99
CA GLY A 46 -11.86 3.84 -2.77
C GLY A 46 -11.71 3.79 -4.28
N SER A 47 -10.48 3.63 -4.76
CA SER A 47 -10.27 3.19 -6.13
C SER A 47 -10.56 1.70 -6.31
N VAL A 48 -10.63 0.91 -5.23
CA VAL A 48 -10.80 -0.55 -5.24
C VAL A 48 -12.20 -0.99 -4.79
N ALA A 49 -12.84 -0.29 -3.84
CA ALA A 49 -14.19 -0.61 -3.38
C ALA A 49 -15.15 0.57 -3.62
N GLY A 50 -16.24 0.32 -4.34
CA GLY A 50 -17.26 1.33 -4.64
C GLY A 50 -17.95 1.84 -3.37
N GLU A 51 -17.81 3.15 -3.15
CA GLU A 51 -18.49 4.16 -2.31
C GLU A 51 -19.42 3.82 -1.12
N ASP A 52 -19.96 2.62 -0.93
CA ASP A 52 -21.03 2.40 0.07
C ASP A 52 -20.58 1.88 1.46
N ASN A 53 -19.38 1.30 1.60
CA ASN A 53 -18.87 0.78 2.90
C ASN A 53 -17.37 1.08 3.11
N MET A 54 -16.90 2.17 2.50
CA MET A 54 -15.50 2.53 2.45
C MET A 54 -14.91 2.77 3.85
N ASP A 55 -15.60 3.59 4.64
CA ASP A 55 -15.10 4.09 5.93
C ASP A 55 -14.89 2.98 6.95
N GLU A 56 -15.79 1.99 7.02
CA GLU A 56 -15.66 0.87 7.96
C GLU A 56 -14.50 -0.06 7.59
N ALA A 57 -14.38 -0.46 6.32
CA ALA A 57 -13.29 -1.32 5.87
C ALA A 57 -11.92 -0.64 6.01
N LEU A 58 -11.85 0.66 5.72
CA LEU A 58 -10.63 1.46 5.92
C LEU A 58 -10.28 1.61 7.39
N MET A 59 -11.27 1.81 8.25
CA MET A 59 -11.07 1.93 9.69
C MET A 59 -10.63 0.61 10.31
N GLU A 60 -11.19 -0.53 9.88
CA GLU A 60 -10.72 -1.86 10.27
C GLU A 60 -9.29 -2.12 9.78
N THR A 61 -8.98 -1.75 8.53
CA THR A 61 -7.64 -1.89 7.98
C THR A 61 -6.65 -1.03 8.75
N LEU A 62 -7.01 0.23 9.01
CA LEU A 62 -6.15 1.12 9.77
C LEU A 62 -5.95 0.59 11.18
N GLN A 63 -6.99 0.19 11.91
CA GLN A 63 -6.85 -0.39 13.25
C GLN A 63 -6.01 -1.67 13.28
N ALA A 64 -5.99 -2.44 12.18
CA ALA A 64 -5.13 -3.61 12.07
C ALA A 64 -3.66 -3.25 11.81
N LEU A 65 -3.39 -2.10 11.17
CA LEU A 65 -2.05 -1.61 10.85
C LEU A 65 -1.47 -0.68 11.93
N ASP A 66 -2.30 0.16 12.53
CA ASP A 66 -2.04 1.19 13.54
C ASP A 66 -2.06 0.55 14.93
N ALA A 67 -0.89 0.08 15.37
CA ALA A 67 -0.74 -0.62 16.63
C ALA A 67 -0.64 0.36 17.81
N ASP A 68 -0.18 1.58 17.56
CA ASP A 68 -0.04 2.63 18.58
C ASP A 68 -1.30 3.49 18.76
N GLY A 69 -2.24 3.43 17.82
CA GLY A 69 -3.50 4.17 17.84
C GLY A 69 -3.33 5.64 17.51
N SER A 70 -2.27 6.02 16.79
CA SER A 70 -1.99 7.40 16.38
C SER A 70 -2.97 7.93 15.34
N GLY A 71 -3.72 7.05 14.66
CA GLY A 71 -4.61 7.39 13.56
C GLY A 71 -3.90 7.50 12.21
N SER A 72 -2.63 7.10 12.15
CA SER A 72 -1.79 7.08 10.94
C SER A 72 -0.80 5.94 11.00
N VAL A 73 -0.58 5.24 9.89
CA VAL A 73 0.33 4.10 9.84
C VAL A 73 1.75 4.60 9.58
N GLU A 74 2.63 4.42 10.54
CA GLU A 74 4.05 4.75 10.39
C GLU A 74 4.78 3.69 9.54
N ARG A 75 5.94 4.04 8.98
CA ARG A 75 6.73 3.12 8.14
C ARG A 75 7.08 1.81 8.85
N GLU A 76 7.37 1.88 10.15
CA GLU A 76 7.69 0.69 10.96
C GLU A 76 6.47 -0.21 11.16
N GLU A 77 5.31 0.38 11.47
CA GLU A 77 4.04 -0.32 11.62
C GLU A 77 3.60 -0.97 10.30
N PHE A 78 3.74 -0.23 9.19
CA PHE A 78 3.46 -0.76 7.86
C PHE A 78 4.36 -1.96 7.53
N HIS A 79 5.65 -1.88 7.84
CA HIS A 79 6.58 -3.00 7.65
C HIS A 79 6.19 -4.22 8.48
N MET A 80 5.86 -4.02 9.76
CA MET A 80 5.43 -5.10 10.64
C MET A 80 4.14 -5.75 10.16
N ALA A 81 3.14 -4.94 9.82
CA ALA A 81 1.86 -5.45 9.40
C ALA A 81 1.93 -6.10 8.01
N MET A 82 2.71 -5.54 7.08
CA MET A 82 2.99 -6.22 5.81
C MET A 82 3.75 -7.52 6.02
N ALA A 83 4.75 -7.56 6.92
CA ALA A 83 5.43 -8.81 7.26
C ALA A 83 4.47 -9.85 7.86
N GLU A 84 3.51 -9.43 8.68
CA GLU A 84 2.53 -10.32 9.29
C GLU A 84 1.47 -10.82 8.28
N ILE A 85 0.93 -9.91 7.46
CA ILE A 85 -0.01 -10.23 6.39
C ILE A 85 0.66 -11.14 5.35
N THR A 86 1.91 -10.85 4.97
CA THR A 86 2.67 -11.71 4.04
C THR A 86 3.16 -13.00 4.66
N ALA A 87 3.33 -13.08 5.98
CA ALA A 87 3.59 -14.35 6.64
C ALA A 87 2.36 -15.28 6.59
N GLY A 88 1.15 -14.71 6.50
CA GLY A 88 -0.11 -15.45 6.34
C GLY A 88 -0.52 -15.72 4.89
N LEU A 89 0.08 -15.03 3.92
CA LEU A 89 -0.21 -15.15 2.48
C LEU A 89 0.92 -15.87 1.74
N SER A 90 0.60 -16.54 0.63
CA SER A 90 1.65 -17.07 -0.24
C SER A 90 2.36 -15.91 -0.97
N GLU A 91 3.64 -16.08 -1.33
CA GLU A 91 4.38 -15.10 -2.13
C GLU A 91 3.63 -14.74 -3.44
N GLU A 92 2.92 -15.70 -4.03
CA GLU A 92 2.07 -15.48 -5.21
C GLU A 92 0.86 -14.58 -4.94
N ASP A 93 0.16 -14.76 -3.82
CA ASP A 93 -0.99 -13.93 -3.44
C ASP A 93 -0.56 -12.49 -3.11
N PHE A 94 0.58 -12.35 -2.44
CA PHE A 94 1.18 -11.05 -2.16
C PHE A 94 1.57 -10.32 -3.44
N GLU A 95 2.23 -11.02 -4.39
CA GLU A 95 2.56 -10.44 -5.68
C GLU A 95 1.32 -10.03 -6.48
N ASP A 96 0.24 -10.82 -6.47
CA ASP A 96 -0.98 -10.49 -7.19
C ASP A 96 -1.68 -9.26 -6.58
N ALA A 97 -1.76 -9.19 -5.25
CA ALA A 97 -2.32 -8.05 -4.53
C ALA A 97 -1.53 -6.76 -4.80
N LEU A 98 -0.19 -6.83 -4.70
CA LEU A 98 0.70 -5.72 -5.03
C LEU A 98 0.59 -5.29 -6.49
N LYS A 99 0.51 -6.26 -7.40
CA LYS A 99 0.42 -5.97 -8.82
C LYS A 99 -0.89 -5.26 -9.15
N ARG A 100 -2.01 -5.66 -8.53
CA ARG A 100 -3.29 -4.93 -8.64
C ARG A 100 -3.17 -3.51 -8.09
N LEU A 101 -2.52 -3.36 -6.93
CA LEU A 101 -2.27 -2.07 -6.30
C LEU A 101 -1.50 -1.12 -7.24
N PHE A 102 -0.45 -1.65 -7.88
CA PHE A 102 0.36 -0.91 -8.87
C PHE A 102 -0.38 -0.60 -10.16
N ASP A 103 -1.19 -1.53 -10.66
CA ASP A 103 -1.93 -1.35 -11.92
C ASP A 103 -2.98 -0.24 -11.76
N VAL A 104 -3.73 -0.24 -10.64
CA VAL A 104 -4.71 0.81 -10.30
C VAL A 104 -4.04 2.18 -10.18
N PHE A 105 -2.93 2.26 -9.45
CA PHE A 105 -2.21 3.54 -9.28
C PHE A 105 -1.56 4.06 -10.55
N ASN A 106 -1.13 3.18 -11.45
CA ASN A 106 -0.48 3.56 -12.70
C ASN A 106 -1.48 3.95 -13.80
N VAL A 107 -2.73 3.49 -13.70
CA VAL A 107 -3.83 3.91 -14.57
C VAL A 107 -4.29 5.35 -14.28
N ALA A 108 -4.22 5.81 -13.02
CA ALA A 108 -4.70 7.13 -12.61
C ALA A 108 -3.79 8.33 -13.00
N LYS A 109 -2.79 8.14 -13.86
CA LYS A 109 -1.88 9.21 -14.30
C LYS A 109 -1.96 9.56 -15.78
N ASP A 110 -2.86 8.90 -16.52
CA ASP A 110 -3.15 9.18 -17.92
C ASP A 110 -4.53 9.84 -18.04
N GLU A 111 -4.70 11.02 -17.44
CA GLU A 111 -5.66 12.08 -17.86
C GLU A 111 -5.33 13.43 -17.21
#